data_AF-A0A5P0ZT62-F1
#
_entry.id   AF-A0A5P0ZT62-F1
#
_cell.length_a   1.000
_cell.length_b   1.000
_cell.length_c   1.000
_cell.angle_alpha   90.00
_cell.angle_beta   90.00
_cell.angle_gamma   90.00
#
_symmetry.space_group_name_H-M   'P 1'
#
loop_
_entity.id
_entity.type
_entity.pdbx_description
1 polymer ?
#
loop_
_entity_poly.entity_id
_entity_poly.type
_entity_poly.pdbx_seq_one_letter_code
_entity_poly.pdbx_strand_id
1 'polypeptide(L)'
;VPSNMKLMPVVDNKVDLTVIIGKESVSYKDAIAAGAVDREDWLAKHDISDTRHYELPDTREGWVIGNANMIDAHFNDTNDGFKDVVLDITDIRAKGEKIKGFGGTASGPVPLVEMFFDINEVLNNAVGRKLTSVDCTDMGNLIGKTVVAGNVRRSAELALGGATDDDFITMKQDQKQLYHHRWASNNSVAVDSKFNKYAPIADSITHNGEPGIVNLELSRNYGRVIDGYQPGIDDGVEGTNPCGEISLSNGEPCNLFEIFPLIATQQGWSLEEAFGLAARYTKRVTFSNYDWEVSRDVIQKNRRIGVSMSGIQDWILTTFGNRVVTGFEPTTDPETGEIVQKPIYDQRVVEKFDDLYKTVIEADK
;
A
#
# COMPACT_ATOMS: atom_id res chain seq x y z
N VAL A 1 -9.25 -2.25 -10.96
CA VAL A 1 -7.78 -2.38 -10.93
C VAL A 1 -7.17 -2.40 -12.32
N PRO A 2 -7.47 -3.35 -13.25
CA PRO A 2 -6.95 -3.28 -14.63
C PRO A 2 -7.37 -2.02 -15.40
N SER A 3 -8.46 -1.37 -14.96
CA SER A 3 -8.93 -0.08 -15.46
C SER A 3 -7.92 1.05 -15.30
N ASN A 4 -7.09 1.04 -14.25
CA ASN A 4 -6.18 2.15 -13.95
C ASN A 4 -5.12 2.30 -15.05
N MET A 5 -4.60 1.18 -15.56
CA MET A 5 -3.61 1.19 -16.64
C MET A 5 -4.17 1.77 -17.95
N LYS A 6 -5.48 1.71 -18.16
CA LYS A 6 -6.12 2.32 -19.34
C LYS A 6 -6.08 3.86 -19.28
N LEU A 7 -6.10 4.41 -18.08
CA LEU A 7 -6.05 5.86 -17.83
C LEU A 7 -4.65 6.44 -17.97
N MET A 8 -3.60 5.60 -17.87
CA MET A 8 -2.24 6.06 -18.07
C MET A 8 -2.06 6.59 -19.51
N PRO A 9 -1.48 7.79 -19.67
CA PRO A 9 -1.13 8.32 -20.97
C PRO A 9 0.03 7.54 -21.58
N VAL A 10 0.31 7.82 -22.85
CA VAL A 10 1.56 7.38 -23.48
C VAL A 10 2.70 8.17 -22.85
N VAL A 11 3.85 7.53 -22.62
CA VAL A 11 5.05 8.23 -22.20
C VAL A 11 5.60 8.99 -23.41
N ASP A 12 5.55 10.32 -23.36
CA ASP A 12 5.80 11.17 -24.52
C ASP A 12 7.29 11.46 -24.71
N ASN A 13 7.98 11.73 -23.60
CA ASN A 13 9.32 12.28 -23.60
C ASN A 13 10.31 11.31 -22.98
N LYS A 14 11.47 11.22 -23.64
CA LYS A 14 12.67 10.70 -22.98
C LYS A 14 13.29 11.82 -22.15
N VAL A 15 13.54 11.57 -20.87
CA VAL A 15 14.13 12.53 -19.93
C VAL A 15 15.61 12.23 -19.71
N ASP A 16 16.43 13.24 -19.92
CA ASP A 16 17.86 13.24 -19.60
C ASP A 16 18.03 13.78 -18.17
N LEU A 17 18.03 12.85 -17.21
CA LEU A 17 18.11 13.16 -15.79
C LEU A 17 19.56 13.37 -15.35
N THR A 18 19.82 14.52 -14.71
CA THR A 18 21.04 14.78 -13.96
C THR A 18 20.71 15.00 -12.48
N VAL A 19 21.40 14.29 -11.59
CA VAL A 19 21.36 14.56 -10.15
C VAL A 19 22.68 15.23 -9.76
N ILE A 20 22.61 16.45 -9.21
CA ILE A 20 23.80 17.24 -8.86
C ILE A 20 23.98 17.34 -7.34
N ILE A 21 25.22 17.44 -6.90
CA ILE A 21 25.58 17.63 -5.49
C ILE A 21 26.80 18.55 -5.34
N GLY A 22 26.71 19.52 -4.45
CA GLY A 22 27.79 20.45 -4.11
C GLY A 22 28.83 19.83 -3.18
N LYS A 23 30.09 20.27 -3.32
CA LYS A 23 31.24 19.79 -2.52
C LYS A 23 31.11 20.05 -1.02
N GLU A 24 30.25 20.97 -0.62
CA GLU A 24 29.92 21.28 0.76
C GLU A 24 29.08 20.19 1.44
N SER A 25 28.38 19.36 0.66
CA SER A 25 27.58 18.27 1.24
C SER A 25 28.49 17.22 1.86
N VAL A 26 28.19 16.83 3.10
CA VAL A 26 28.89 15.73 3.78
C VAL A 26 28.73 14.42 3.00
N SER A 27 27.65 14.27 2.22
CA SER A 27 27.36 13.11 1.39
C SER A 27 27.94 13.17 -0.03
N TYR A 28 28.73 14.20 -0.37
CA TYR A 28 29.30 14.41 -1.69
C TYR A 28 29.93 13.14 -2.28
N LYS A 29 30.90 12.53 -1.58
CA LYS A 29 31.63 11.36 -2.10
C LYS A 29 30.73 10.17 -2.37
N ASP A 30 29.79 9.92 -1.47
CA ASP A 30 28.89 8.76 -1.56
C ASP A 30 27.86 8.96 -2.67
N ALA A 31 27.33 10.18 -2.83
CA ALA A 31 26.40 10.51 -3.90
C ALA A 31 27.06 10.46 -5.30
N ILE A 32 28.30 10.95 -5.43
CA ILE A 32 29.07 10.82 -6.69
C ILE A 32 29.28 9.33 -7.02
N ALA A 33 29.60 8.50 -6.03
CA ALA A 33 29.74 7.05 -6.24
C ALA A 33 28.43 6.37 -6.67
N ALA A 34 27.28 6.94 -6.30
CA ALA A 34 25.94 6.48 -6.68
C ALA A 34 25.46 7.04 -8.04
N GLY A 35 26.27 7.88 -8.71
CA GLY A 35 25.96 8.40 -10.04
C GLY A 35 25.55 9.88 -10.09
N ALA A 36 25.52 10.59 -8.96
CA ALA A 36 25.39 12.04 -8.98
C ALA A 36 26.64 12.69 -9.61
N VAL A 37 26.52 13.94 -10.05
CA VAL A 37 27.63 14.72 -10.59
C VAL A 37 27.92 15.95 -9.74
N ASP A 38 29.15 16.45 -9.85
CA ASP A 38 29.57 17.65 -9.15
C ASP A 38 28.80 18.88 -9.65
N ARG A 39 28.13 19.58 -8.74
CA ARG A 39 27.28 20.73 -9.08
C ARG A 39 28.08 21.83 -9.76
N GLU A 40 29.22 22.21 -9.21
CA GLU A 40 30.03 23.30 -9.75
C GLU A 40 30.57 22.98 -11.15
N ASP A 41 31.06 21.75 -11.36
CA ASP A 41 31.56 21.29 -12.66
C ASP A 41 30.44 21.18 -13.71
N TRP A 42 29.22 20.84 -13.28
CA TRP A 42 28.05 20.79 -14.17
C TRP A 42 27.59 22.18 -14.57
N LEU A 43 27.44 23.11 -13.61
CA LEU A 43 27.04 24.50 -13.85
C LEU A 43 28.08 25.29 -14.65
N ALA A 44 29.35 24.88 -14.63
CA ALA A 44 30.39 25.48 -15.48
C ALA A 44 30.22 25.16 -16.98
N LYS A 45 29.42 24.15 -17.33
CA LYS A 45 29.27 23.63 -18.70
C LYS A 45 27.85 23.73 -19.25
N HIS A 46 26.86 23.96 -18.38
CA HIS A 46 25.44 23.97 -18.73
C HIS A 46 24.77 25.20 -18.15
N ASP A 47 23.73 25.68 -18.84
CA ASP A 47 22.84 26.72 -18.32
C ASP A 47 21.64 26.07 -17.64
N ILE A 48 21.50 26.30 -16.34
CA ILE A 48 20.40 25.73 -15.56
C ILE A 48 19.03 26.24 -16.00
N SER A 49 18.96 27.41 -16.64
CA SER A 49 17.70 28.01 -17.10
C SER A 49 17.08 27.30 -18.29
N ASP A 50 17.86 26.48 -19.00
CA ASP A 50 17.39 25.62 -20.09
C ASP A 50 16.93 24.24 -19.61
N THR A 51 16.81 24.04 -18.29
CA THR A 51 16.46 22.75 -17.68
C THR A 51 15.26 22.86 -16.76
N ARG A 52 14.58 21.73 -16.55
CA ARG A 52 13.63 21.58 -15.43
C ARG A 52 14.42 21.32 -14.16
N HIS A 53 14.81 22.39 -13.49
CA HIS A 53 15.61 22.34 -12.27
C HIS A 53 14.74 22.36 -11.00
N TYR A 54 15.09 21.52 -10.02
CA TYR A 54 14.54 21.56 -8.67
C TYR A 54 15.63 21.35 -7.63
N GLU A 55 15.76 22.30 -6.70
CA GLU A 55 16.60 22.20 -5.51
C GLU A 55 15.80 21.54 -4.39
N LEU A 56 16.21 20.36 -3.95
CA LEU A 56 15.44 19.58 -2.98
C LEU A 56 15.67 20.10 -1.56
N PRO A 57 14.65 20.68 -0.90
CA PRO A 57 14.77 21.01 0.51
C PRO A 57 14.86 19.71 1.33
N ASP A 58 15.62 19.74 2.43
CA ASP A 58 15.83 18.62 3.37
C ASP A 58 14.59 18.29 4.21
N THR A 59 13.54 17.84 3.51
CA THR A 59 12.19 17.61 4.01
C THR A 59 11.57 16.41 3.30
N ARG A 60 10.53 15.81 3.90
CA ARG A 60 9.78 14.73 3.27
C ARG A 60 9.15 15.21 1.95
N GLU A 61 8.62 16.44 1.95
CA GLU A 61 8.02 17.08 0.79
C GLU A 61 9.03 17.30 -0.33
N GLY A 62 10.26 17.71 -0.02
CA GLY A 62 11.33 17.87 -1.01
C GLY A 62 11.60 16.59 -1.80
N TRP A 63 11.64 15.44 -1.11
CA TRP A 63 11.83 14.14 -1.75
C TRP A 63 10.65 13.78 -2.67
N VAL A 64 9.42 14.01 -2.21
CA VAL A 64 8.19 13.75 -2.98
C VAL A 64 8.15 14.61 -4.24
N ILE A 65 8.41 15.91 -4.11
CA ILE A 65 8.37 16.86 -5.23
C ILE A 65 9.52 16.62 -6.21
N GLY A 66 10.70 16.21 -5.74
CA GLY A 66 11.81 15.82 -6.63
C GLY A 66 11.43 14.64 -7.54
N ASN A 67 10.82 13.59 -6.96
CA ASN A 67 10.34 12.44 -7.75
C ASN A 67 9.21 12.84 -8.72
N ALA A 68 8.23 13.63 -8.25
CA ALA A 68 7.12 14.09 -9.09
C ALA A 68 7.62 14.91 -10.28
N ASN A 69 8.56 15.85 -10.07
CA ASN A 69 9.14 16.65 -11.15
C ASN A 69 9.78 15.81 -12.24
N MET A 70 10.52 14.76 -11.87
CA MET A 70 11.14 13.86 -12.84
C MET A 70 10.09 13.02 -13.58
N ILE A 71 9.10 12.46 -12.88
CA ILE A 71 8.03 11.66 -13.51
C ILE A 71 7.23 12.53 -14.48
N ASP A 72 6.80 13.72 -14.06
CA ASP A 72 5.95 14.62 -14.84
C ASP A 72 6.64 15.09 -16.13
N ALA A 73 7.97 15.24 -16.14
CA ALA A 73 8.72 15.62 -17.34
C ALA A 73 8.56 14.61 -18.49
N HIS A 74 8.17 13.36 -18.21
CA HIS A 74 7.95 12.35 -19.23
C HIS A 74 6.63 12.53 -20.01
N PHE A 75 5.71 13.40 -19.55
CA PHE A 75 4.37 13.56 -20.12
C PHE A 75 4.13 15.00 -20.59
N ASN A 76 3.63 15.19 -21.80
CA ASN A 76 3.45 16.52 -22.39
C ASN A 76 2.44 17.39 -21.62
N ASP A 77 1.43 16.78 -20.99
CA ASP A 77 0.39 17.50 -20.27
C ASP A 77 0.92 18.20 -18.99
N THR A 78 2.07 17.77 -18.47
CA THR A 78 2.69 18.30 -17.25
C THR A 78 4.13 18.78 -17.45
N ASN A 79 4.67 18.65 -18.67
CA ASN A 79 6.00 19.11 -19.02
C ASN A 79 5.98 20.43 -19.78
N ASP A 80 6.66 21.44 -19.26
CA ASP A 80 6.83 22.76 -19.88
C ASP A 80 7.84 22.77 -21.05
N GLY A 81 8.07 21.62 -21.70
CA GLY A 81 8.93 21.47 -22.88
C GLY A 81 10.40 21.13 -22.60
N PHE A 82 10.77 20.83 -21.36
CA PHE A 82 12.14 20.50 -20.98
C PHE A 82 12.44 19.01 -21.17
N LYS A 83 13.60 18.70 -21.76
CA LYS A 83 14.11 17.31 -21.85
C LYS A 83 15.12 16.99 -20.75
N ASP A 84 15.90 18.00 -20.37
CA ASP A 84 16.87 17.92 -19.30
C ASP A 84 16.19 18.23 -17.97
N VAL A 85 16.26 17.28 -17.04
CA VAL A 85 15.79 17.44 -15.66
C VAL A 85 16.99 17.44 -14.74
N VAL A 86 17.08 18.44 -13.87
CA VAL A 86 18.21 18.60 -12.95
C VAL A 86 17.70 18.65 -11.52
N LEU A 87 18.10 17.67 -10.71
CA LEU A 87 17.72 17.59 -9.30
C LEU A 87 18.94 17.88 -8.42
N ASP A 88 18.91 18.98 -7.67
CA ASP A 88 19.98 19.33 -6.73
C ASP A 88 19.67 18.76 -5.34
N ILE A 89 20.51 17.82 -4.90
CA ILE A 89 20.39 17.11 -3.62
C ILE A 89 21.37 17.62 -2.56
N THR A 90 22.03 18.76 -2.79
CA THR A 90 23.10 19.28 -1.93
C THR A 90 22.66 19.44 -0.48
N ASP A 91 21.43 19.93 -0.27
CA ASP A 91 20.88 20.23 1.05
C ASP A 91 20.42 18.99 1.82
N ILE A 92 20.30 17.83 1.19
CA ILE A 92 19.81 16.62 1.85
C ILE A 92 20.80 16.16 2.93
N ARG A 93 20.29 16.00 4.17
CA ARG A 93 21.10 15.65 5.33
C ARG A 93 21.83 14.32 5.16
N ALA A 94 22.98 14.19 5.82
CA ALA A 94 23.82 13.03 5.70
C ALA A 94 23.25 11.78 6.40
N LYS A 95 23.78 10.62 6.01
CA LYS A 95 23.48 9.34 6.66
C LYS A 95 23.84 9.38 8.15
N GLY A 96 22.93 8.90 8.99
CA GLY A 96 23.11 8.86 10.45
C GLY A 96 22.61 10.10 11.19
N GLU A 97 22.20 11.16 10.48
CA GLU A 97 21.60 12.33 11.10
C GLU A 97 20.21 12.04 11.68
N LYS A 98 19.75 12.84 12.65
CA LYS A 98 18.48 12.61 13.34
C LYS A 98 17.27 12.93 12.44
N ILE A 99 16.21 12.13 12.55
CA ILE A 99 14.90 12.41 11.97
C ILE A 99 13.94 12.81 13.10
N LYS A 100 13.27 13.95 12.98
CA LYS A 100 12.25 14.37 13.96
C LYS A 100 11.00 13.51 13.81
N GLY A 101 10.39 13.11 14.94
CA GLY A 101 9.16 12.30 14.95
C GLY A 101 9.39 10.79 14.72
N PHE A 102 10.63 10.35 14.53
CA PHE A 102 10.99 8.94 14.36
C PHE A 102 12.18 8.58 15.27
N GLY A 103 12.23 7.32 15.72
CA GLY A 103 13.33 6.81 16.56
C GLY A 103 14.61 6.46 15.80
N GLY A 104 14.60 6.55 14.46
CA GLY A 104 15.72 6.18 13.60
C GLY A 104 16.59 7.37 13.14
N THR A 105 17.46 7.10 12.17
CA THR A 105 18.38 8.08 11.56
C THR A 105 18.15 8.18 10.05
N ALA A 106 18.63 9.26 9.44
CA ALA A 106 18.56 9.51 8.01
C ALA A 106 19.41 8.52 7.22
N SER A 107 18.94 8.16 6.03
CA SER A 107 19.67 7.31 5.08
C SER A 107 20.84 8.02 4.39
N GLY A 108 20.84 9.36 4.39
CA GLY A 108 21.58 10.13 3.40
C GLY A 108 20.87 10.16 2.04
N PRO A 109 21.39 10.90 1.05
CA PRO A 109 20.76 11.06 -0.25
C PRO A 109 20.98 9.88 -1.21
N VAL A 110 21.93 8.98 -0.94
CA VAL A 110 22.29 7.89 -1.88
C VAL A 110 21.08 7.05 -2.35
N PRO A 111 20.19 6.56 -1.46
CA PRO A 111 19.03 5.80 -1.92
C PRO A 111 18.05 6.61 -2.78
N LEU A 112 18.05 7.94 -2.63
CA LEU A 112 17.24 8.83 -3.46
C LEU A 112 17.84 8.98 -4.86
N VAL A 113 19.17 9.09 -4.97
CA VAL A 113 19.89 9.10 -6.25
C VAL A 113 19.60 7.83 -7.05
N GLU A 114 19.76 6.66 -6.43
CA GLU A 114 19.47 5.36 -7.04
C GLU A 114 18.01 5.28 -7.53
N MET A 115 17.06 5.68 -6.68
CA MET A 115 15.63 5.70 -7.02
C MET A 115 15.33 6.53 -8.26
N PHE A 116 15.89 7.74 -8.34
CA PHE A 116 15.61 8.64 -9.46
C PHE A 116 16.12 8.06 -10.76
N PHE A 117 17.32 7.48 -10.79
CA PHE A 117 17.84 6.84 -11.99
C PHE A 117 17.05 5.58 -12.37
N ASP A 118 16.73 4.72 -11.41
CA ASP A 118 15.97 3.49 -11.66
C ASP A 118 14.56 3.79 -12.21
N ILE A 119 13.84 4.76 -11.63
CA ILE A 119 12.51 5.15 -12.11
C ILE A 119 12.59 5.85 -13.47
N ASN A 120 13.58 6.73 -13.67
CA ASN A 120 13.81 7.37 -14.96
C ASN A 120 14.12 6.33 -16.07
N GLU A 121 14.84 5.25 -15.75
CA GLU A 121 15.06 4.15 -16.68
C GLU A 121 13.76 3.43 -17.05
N VAL A 122 12.90 3.12 -16.08
CA VAL A 122 11.58 2.50 -16.32
C VAL A 122 10.75 3.35 -17.28
N LEU A 123 10.65 4.66 -17.03
CA LEU A 123 9.88 5.58 -17.86
C LEU A 123 10.51 5.78 -19.24
N ASN A 124 11.83 5.97 -19.32
CA ASN A 124 12.54 6.11 -20.60
C ASN A 124 12.41 4.87 -21.50
N ASN A 125 12.37 3.67 -20.92
CA ASN A 125 12.13 2.43 -21.65
C ASN A 125 10.67 2.27 -22.12
N ALA A 126 9.77 3.14 -21.65
CA ALA A 126 8.37 3.18 -22.04
C ALA A 126 8.02 4.30 -23.04
N VAL A 127 9.00 5.09 -23.49
CA VAL A 127 8.76 6.17 -24.47
C VAL A 127 8.06 5.65 -25.72
N GLY A 128 6.98 6.33 -26.10
CA GLY A 128 6.14 5.97 -27.25
C GLY A 128 5.11 4.86 -26.98
N ARG A 129 5.03 4.31 -25.75
CA ARG A 129 3.99 3.37 -25.34
C ARG A 129 3.34 3.80 -24.02
N LYS A 130 2.22 3.18 -23.69
CA LYS A 130 1.64 3.28 -22.34
C LYS A 130 2.44 2.44 -21.35
N LEU A 131 2.42 2.84 -20.08
CA LEU A 131 2.95 2.05 -18.98
C LEU A 131 2.10 0.80 -18.75
N THR A 132 2.76 -0.30 -18.44
CA THR A 132 2.16 -1.57 -18.05
C THR A 132 1.96 -1.63 -16.53
N SER A 133 1.20 -2.62 -16.06
CA SER A 133 1.07 -2.92 -14.63
C SER A 133 2.43 -3.21 -13.98
N VAL A 134 3.34 -3.88 -14.70
CA VAL A 134 4.70 -4.17 -14.24
C VAL A 134 5.52 -2.88 -14.10
N ASP A 135 5.50 -1.99 -15.12
CA ASP A 135 6.22 -0.71 -15.04
C ASP A 135 5.74 0.12 -13.82
N CYS A 136 4.42 0.23 -13.64
CA CYS A 136 3.84 0.96 -12.50
C CYS A 136 4.18 0.32 -11.15
N THR A 137 4.15 -1.01 -11.07
CA THR A 137 4.47 -1.74 -9.84
C THR A 137 5.97 -1.65 -9.52
N ASP A 138 6.85 -1.68 -10.52
CA ASP A 138 8.29 -1.51 -10.36
C ASP A 138 8.61 -0.10 -9.83
N MET A 139 7.97 0.96 -10.34
CA MET A 139 8.12 2.31 -9.78
C MET A 139 7.69 2.39 -8.30
N GLY A 140 6.55 1.76 -7.94
CA GLY A 140 6.13 1.67 -6.53
C GLY A 140 7.16 0.95 -5.66
N ASN A 141 7.62 -0.23 -6.12
CA ASN A 141 8.64 -1.02 -5.42
C ASN A 141 9.97 -0.27 -5.25
N LEU A 142 10.40 0.53 -6.24
CA LEU A 142 11.61 1.34 -6.16
C LEU A 142 11.46 2.44 -5.09
N ILE A 143 10.29 3.08 -5.02
CA ILE A 143 9.97 4.03 -3.94
C ILE A 143 10.01 3.32 -2.57
N GLY A 144 9.39 2.15 -2.45
CA GLY A 144 9.41 1.32 -1.25
C GLY A 144 10.84 0.95 -0.81
N LYS A 145 11.68 0.48 -1.75
CA LYS A 145 13.10 0.18 -1.53
C LYS A 145 13.85 1.38 -0.94
N THR A 146 13.65 2.57 -1.51
CA THR A 146 14.30 3.81 -1.06
C THR A 146 13.90 4.20 0.36
N VAL A 147 12.62 4.04 0.71
CA VAL A 147 12.14 4.30 2.07
C VAL A 147 12.72 3.29 3.08
N VAL A 148 12.94 2.03 2.69
CA VAL A 148 13.55 1.00 3.55
C VAL A 148 15.02 1.27 3.83
N ALA A 149 15.78 1.82 2.88
CA ALA A 149 17.21 2.05 3.02
C ALA A 149 17.59 2.98 4.19
N GLY A 150 16.63 3.76 4.73
CA GLY A 150 16.77 4.50 5.99
C GLY A 150 16.80 3.62 7.25
N ASN A 151 16.59 2.31 7.12
CA ASN A 151 16.62 1.30 8.19
C ASN A 151 15.66 1.58 9.37
N VAL A 152 14.64 2.43 9.16
CA VAL A 152 13.64 2.79 10.17
C VAL A 152 12.36 1.96 10.05
N ARG A 153 12.06 1.39 8.87
CA ARG A 153 10.90 0.51 8.59
C ARG A 153 11.24 -0.54 7.52
N ARG A 154 10.56 -1.70 7.58
CA ARG A 154 10.46 -2.63 6.45
C ARG A 154 9.46 -2.07 5.43
N SER A 155 9.61 -2.41 4.14
CA SER A 155 8.61 -2.05 3.14
C SER A 155 7.28 -2.71 3.53
N ALA A 156 6.18 -2.02 3.28
CA ALA A 156 4.85 -2.43 3.68
C ALA A 156 3.86 -2.14 2.54
N GLU A 157 4.20 -2.61 1.34
CA GLU A 157 3.38 -2.38 0.15
C GLU A 157 2.62 -3.66 -0.23
N LEU A 158 1.39 -3.46 -0.72
CA LEU A 158 0.63 -4.47 -1.43
C LEU A 158 0.34 -3.95 -2.83
N ALA A 159 0.81 -4.66 -3.84
CA ALA A 159 0.46 -4.38 -5.22
C ALA A 159 -0.78 -5.20 -5.58
N LEU A 160 -1.88 -4.52 -5.91
CA LEU A 160 -3.11 -5.18 -6.37
C LEU A 160 -3.19 -5.06 -7.88
N GLY A 161 -3.21 -6.19 -8.59
CA GLY A 161 -3.26 -6.27 -10.05
C GLY A 161 -4.48 -7.01 -10.60
N GLY A 162 -4.50 -7.22 -11.91
CA GLY A 162 -5.56 -7.98 -12.57
C GLY A 162 -5.33 -9.49 -12.49
N ALA A 163 -6.39 -10.27 -12.24
CA ALA A 163 -6.30 -11.74 -12.20
C ALA A 163 -6.05 -12.43 -13.56
N THR A 164 -5.92 -11.65 -14.64
CA THR A 164 -5.62 -12.14 -16.00
C THR A 164 -4.39 -11.45 -16.60
N ASP A 165 -3.57 -10.81 -15.77
CA ASP A 165 -2.36 -10.10 -16.17
C ASP A 165 -1.15 -10.97 -15.80
N ASP A 166 -0.77 -11.86 -16.72
CA ASP A 166 0.29 -12.85 -16.46
C ASP A 166 1.64 -12.19 -16.20
N ASP A 167 1.93 -11.05 -16.84
CA ASP A 167 3.16 -10.28 -16.63
C ASP A 167 3.23 -9.77 -15.18
N PHE A 168 2.13 -9.20 -14.66
CA PHE A 168 2.04 -8.79 -13.25
C PHE A 168 2.13 -9.98 -12.29
N ILE A 169 1.40 -11.07 -12.55
CA ILE A 169 1.36 -12.25 -11.69
C ILE A 169 2.76 -12.87 -11.56
N THR A 170 3.51 -12.92 -12.67
CA THR A 170 4.81 -13.59 -12.72
C THR A 170 5.99 -12.65 -12.49
N MET A 171 5.79 -11.33 -12.33
CA MET A 171 6.89 -10.36 -12.24
C MET A 171 7.92 -10.67 -11.14
N LYS A 172 7.49 -11.25 -10.02
CA LYS A 172 8.38 -11.63 -8.90
C LYS A 172 9.20 -12.90 -9.17
N GLN A 173 8.97 -13.60 -10.29
CA GLN A 173 9.75 -14.77 -10.69
C GLN A 173 11.10 -14.38 -11.34
N ASP A 174 11.21 -13.17 -11.88
CA ASP A 174 12.50 -12.61 -12.32
C ASP A 174 13.39 -12.38 -11.09
N GLN A 175 14.32 -13.29 -10.84
CA GLN A 175 15.20 -13.24 -9.67
C GLN A 175 16.08 -11.98 -9.65
N LYS A 176 16.52 -11.49 -10.81
CA LYS A 176 17.36 -10.29 -10.87
C LYS A 176 16.58 -9.08 -10.37
N GLN A 177 15.35 -8.91 -10.85
CA GLN A 177 14.49 -7.80 -10.43
C GLN A 177 13.93 -8.00 -9.02
N LEU A 178 13.66 -9.25 -8.62
CA LEU A 178 13.25 -9.60 -7.27
C LEU A 178 14.30 -9.19 -6.25
N TYR A 179 15.57 -9.52 -6.46
CA TYR A 179 16.64 -9.11 -5.54
C TYR A 179 16.95 -7.61 -5.61
N HIS A 180 16.66 -6.97 -6.74
CA HIS A 180 16.87 -5.54 -6.87
C HIS A 180 15.82 -4.72 -6.11
N HIS A 181 14.53 -4.93 -6.39
CA HIS A 181 13.46 -4.07 -5.88
C HIS A 181 12.08 -4.74 -5.75
N ARG A 182 11.73 -5.76 -6.55
CA ARG A 182 10.37 -6.36 -6.52
C ARG A 182 10.05 -7.13 -5.22
N TRP A 183 11.00 -7.24 -4.30
CA TRP A 183 10.77 -7.70 -2.93
C TRP A 183 9.96 -6.70 -2.08
N ALA A 184 9.86 -5.43 -2.51
CA ALA A 184 9.29 -4.35 -1.71
C ALA A 184 7.76 -4.47 -1.50
N SER A 185 7.05 -5.24 -2.32
CA SER A 185 5.61 -5.50 -2.15
C SER A 185 5.26 -6.98 -2.16
N ASN A 186 4.13 -7.31 -1.53
CA ASN A 186 3.41 -8.56 -1.78
C ASN A 186 2.32 -8.32 -2.82
N ASN A 187 2.21 -9.21 -3.80
CA ASN A 187 1.32 -9.03 -4.95
C ASN A 187 0.04 -9.81 -4.73
N SER A 188 -1.09 -9.17 -4.98
CA SER A 188 -2.41 -9.81 -4.97
C SER A 188 -3.15 -9.54 -6.27
N VAL A 189 -4.10 -10.41 -6.62
CA VAL A 189 -4.97 -10.21 -7.79
C VAL A 189 -6.39 -9.89 -7.36
N ALA A 190 -7.01 -8.94 -8.07
CA ALA A 190 -8.42 -8.60 -7.90
C ALA A 190 -9.32 -9.55 -8.69
N VAL A 191 -10.31 -10.14 -8.01
CA VAL A 191 -11.31 -11.06 -8.57
C VAL A 191 -12.74 -10.60 -8.28
N ASP A 192 -13.71 -11.29 -8.87
CA ASP A 192 -15.13 -11.24 -8.52
C ASP A 192 -15.66 -12.66 -8.26
N SER A 193 -16.89 -12.80 -7.77
CA SER A 193 -17.47 -14.12 -7.48
C SER A 193 -17.69 -15.01 -8.71
N LYS A 194 -17.63 -14.46 -9.94
CA LYS A 194 -17.73 -15.23 -11.19
C LYS A 194 -16.38 -15.72 -11.69
N PHE A 195 -15.28 -15.24 -11.12
CA PHE A 195 -13.94 -15.69 -11.48
C PHE A 195 -13.79 -17.17 -11.14
N ASN A 196 -13.40 -17.97 -12.13
CA ASN A 196 -13.30 -19.44 -12.00
C ASN A 196 -11.93 -20.00 -12.40
N LYS A 197 -10.96 -19.14 -12.73
CA LYS A 197 -9.59 -19.55 -13.13
C LYS A 197 -8.64 -19.60 -11.93
N TYR A 198 -9.04 -20.29 -10.86
CA TYR A 198 -8.23 -20.37 -9.65
C TYR A 198 -7.03 -21.32 -9.76
N ALA A 199 -7.05 -22.29 -10.68
CA ALA A 199 -5.99 -23.30 -10.77
C ALA A 199 -4.56 -22.73 -10.98
N PRO A 200 -4.33 -21.76 -11.90
CA PRO A 200 -3.00 -21.14 -12.05
C PRO A 200 -2.56 -20.32 -10.83
N ILE A 201 -3.50 -19.64 -10.17
CA ILE A 201 -3.22 -18.89 -8.94
C ILE A 201 -2.82 -19.85 -7.82
N ALA A 202 -3.58 -20.93 -7.64
CA ALA A 202 -3.29 -21.97 -6.65
C ALA A 202 -1.92 -22.61 -6.89
N ASP A 203 -1.58 -22.92 -8.14
CA ASP A 203 -0.25 -23.43 -8.50
C ASP A 203 0.86 -22.45 -8.11
N SER A 204 0.74 -21.16 -8.47
CA SER A 204 1.72 -20.13 -8.06
C SER A 204 1.86 -20.03 -6.53
N ILE A 205 0.75 -20.04 -5.79
CA ILE A 205 0.75 -19.98 -4.31
C ILE A 205 1.54 -21.16 -3.72
N THR A 206 1.44 -22.37 -4.30
CA THR A 206 2.22 -23.52 -3.79
C THR A 206 3.73 -23.38 -3.98
N HIS A 207 4.19 -22.53 -4.90
CA HIS A 207 5.61 -22.31 -5.17
C HIS A 207 6.21 -21.22 -4.28
N ASN A 208 5.48 -20.15 -3.99
CA ASN A 208 6.05 -18.98 -3.32
C ASN A 208 5.09 -18.23 -2.35
N GLY A 209 3.85 -18.70 -2.18
CA GLY A 209 2.83 -18.07 -1.34
C GLY A 209 2.05 -16.93 -2.01
N GLU A 210 2.31 -16.63 -3.28
CA GLU A 210 1.76 -15.49 -4.04
C GLU A 210 1.11 -15.96 -5.36
N PRO A 211 0.18 -15.19 -5.95
CA PRO A 211 -0.37 -13.94 -5.44
C PRO A 211 -1.43 -14.17 -4.35
N GLY A 212 -1.61 -13.20 -3.47
CA GLY A 212 -2.83 -13.08 -2.67
C GLY A 212 -4.06 -12.82 -3.54
N ILE A 213 -5.26 -12.89 -2.94
CA ILE A 213 -6.53 -12.71 -3.67
C ILE A 213 -7.40 -11.70 -2.92
N VAL A 214 -7.92 -10.70 -3.66
CA VAL A 214 -8.86 -9.71 -3.13
C VAL A 214 -10.13 -9.73 -3.98
N ASN A 215 -11.27 -10.04 -3.37
CA ASN A 215 -12.56 -10.00 -4.07
C ASN A 215 -13.22 -8.63 -3.88
N LEU A 216 -13.01 -7.73 -4.84
CA LEU A 216 -13.53 -6.36 -4.78
C LEU A 216 -15.06 -6.29 -4.94
N GLU A 217 -15.66 -7.28 -5.60
CA GLU A 217 -17.12 -7.34 -5.74
C GLU A 217 -17.77 -7.62 -4.39
N LEU A 218 -17.25 -8.56 -3.61
CA LEU A 218 -17.73 -8.80 -2.26
C LEU A 218 -17.45 -7.62 -1.33
N SER A 219 -16.25 -7.04 -1.37
CA SER A 219 -15.88 -5.90 -0.53
C SER A 219 -16.78 -4.67 -0.73
N ARG A 220 -17.34 -4.46 -1.92
CA ARG A 220 -18.21 -3.32 -2.24
C ARG A 220 -19.68 -3.53 -1.85
N ASN A 221 -20.09 -4.79 -1.75
CA ASN A 221 -21.51 -5.16 -1.70
C ASN A 221 -21.93 -5.88 -0.41
N TYR A 222 -21.04 -5.97 0.58
CA TYR A 222 -21.32 -6.63 1.87
C TYR A 222 -20.73 -5.85 3.05
N GLY A 223 -21.51 -5.78 4.14
CA GLY A 223 -20.97 -5.59 5.49
C GLY A 223 -20.47 -6.93 6.04
N ARG A 224 -21.18 -7.51 7.03
CA ARG A 224 -20.95 -8.92 7.39
C ARG A 224 -21.68 -9.81 6.39
N VAL A 225 -21.12 -10.97 6.07
CA VAL A 225 -21.73 -11.94 5.15
C VAL A 225 -23.16 -12.33 5.59
N ILE A 226 -23.39 -12.46 6.90
CA ILE A 226 -24.72 -12.81 7.46
C ILE A 226 -25.76 -11.71 7.29
N ASP A 227 -25.34 -10.45 7.11
CA ASP A 227 -26.25 -9.31 6.90
C ASP A 227 -26.79 -9.27 5.44
N GLY A 228 -26.30 -10.16 4.57
CA GLY A 228 -26.77 -10.35 3.20
C GLY A 228 -26.18 -9.38 2.20
N TYR A 229 -26.55 -9.55 0.93
CA TYR A 229 -26.10 -8.68 -0.18
C TYR A 229 -26.71 -7.29 -0.04
N GLN A 230 -25.84 -6.27 0.01
CA GLN A 230 -26.20 -4.87 0.17
C GLN A 230 -25.51 -4.07 -0.95
N PRO A 231 -26.16 -3.90 -2.12
CA PRO A 231 -25.51 -3.38 -3.31
C PRO A 231 -24.92 -1.99 -3.05
N GLY A 232 -23.62 -1.85 -3.29
CA GLY A 232 -22.89 -0.58 -3.13
C GLY A 232 -22.85 -0.04 -1.70
N ILE A 233 -22.99 -0.88 -0.68
CA ILE A 233 -22.84 -0.45 0.73
C ILE A 233 -21.46 0.17 1.00
N ASP A 234 -20.43 -0.27 0.26
CA ASP A 234 -19.08 0.27 0.31
C ASP A 234 -18.56 0.55 -1.12
N ASP A 235 -19.36 1.30 -1.89
CA ASP A 235 -19.17 1.54 -3.33
C ASP A 235 -17.82 2.16 -3.72
N GLY A 236 -17.21 2.93 -2.81
CA GLY A 236 -15.93 3.60 -3.00
C GLY A 236 -14.71 2.67 -2.96
N VAL A 237 -14.87 1.41 -2.53
CA VAL A 237 -13.73 0.50 -2.35
C VAL A 237 -13.00 0.25 -3.67
N GLU A 238 -11.68 0.41 -3.65
CA GLU A 238 -10.80 0.15 -4.79
C GLU A 238 -9.69 -0.85 -4.47
N GLY A 239 -9.47 -1.14 -3.19
CA GLY A 239 -8.45 -2.06 -2.72
C GLY A 239 -8.53 -2.29 -1.21
N THR A 240 -7.38 -2.62 -0.64
CA THR A 240 -7.19 -2.87 0.80
C THR A 240 -5.84 -2.32 1.24
N ASN A 241 -5.66 -2.13 2.54
CA ASN A 241 -4.34 -1.90 3.11
C ASN A 241 -3.47 -3.18 3.00
N PRO A 242 -2.14 -3.10 3.23
CA PRO A 242 -1.23 -4.21 3.01
C PRO A 242 -1.54 -5.51 3.77
N CYS A 243 -2.25 -5.43 4.90
CA CYS A 243 -2.62 -6.59 5.71
C CYS A 243 -3.97 -7.20 5.33
N GLY A 244 -4.74 -6.57 4.42
CA GLY A 244 -5.95 -7.16 3.84
C GLY A 244 -7.22 -7.04 4.69
N GLU A 245 -7.19 -6.37 5.85
CA GLU A 245 -8.30 -6.39 6.81
C GLU A 245 -9.34 -5.28 6.62
N ILE A 246 -9.00 -4.20 5.90
CA ILE A 246 -9.91 -3.08 5.66
C ILE A 246 -10.17 -2.90 4.16
N SER A 247 -11.44 -2.95 3.76
CA SER A 247 -11.90 -2.46 2.46
C SER A 247 -11.73 -0.94 2.38
N LEU A 248 -10.92 -0.45 1.44
CA LEU A 248 -10.55 0.98 1.37
C LEU A 248 -10.86 1.59 0.00
N SER A 249 -11.33 2.84 0.04
CA SER A 249 -11.42 3.70 -1.14
C SER A 249 -10.07 4.39 -1.42
N ASN A 250 -9.94 5.02 -2.59
CA ASN A 250 -8.74 5.82 -2.89
C ASN A 250 -8.49 6.90 -1.81
N GLY A 251 -7.24 7.00 -1.34
CA GLY A 251 -6.83 7.96 -0.31
C GLY A 251 -7.33 7.68 1.12
N GLU A 252 -8.08 6.60 1.34
CA GLU A 252 -8.67 6.29 2.65
C GLU A 252 -7.66 5.58 3.58
N PRO A 253 -7.45 6.06 4.83
CA PRO A 253 -6.55 5.40 5.76
C PRO A 253 -7.24 4.27 6.53
N CYS A 254 -6.43 3.30 6.96
CA CYS A 254 -6.82 2.34 7.99
C CYS A 254 -6.90 3.03 9.37
N ASN A 255 -7.94 2.75 10.16
CA ASN A 255 -8.20 3.37 11.47
C ASN A 255 -8.58 2.31 12.51
N LEU A 256 -7.57 1.76 13.20
CA LEU A 256 -7.72 0.55 14.02
C LEU A 256 -7.73 0.81 15.53
N PHE A 257 -8.41 -0.07 16.25
CA PHE A 257 -8.23 -0.27 17.68
C PHE A 257 -8.36 -1.76 18.01
N GLU A 258 -7.45 -2.30 18.81
CA GLU A 258 -7.38 -3.74 19.06
C GLU A 258 -7.87 -4.07 20.48
N ILE A 259 -8.84 -4.97 20.57
CA ILE A 259 -9.32 -5.53 21.84
C ILE A 259 -8.85 -6.98 21.96
N PHE A 260 -8.32 -7.34 23.13
CA PHE A 260 -8.05 -8.72 23.53
C PHE A 260 -9.13 -9.18 24.52
N PRO A 261 -10.22 -9.85 24.09
CA PRO A 261 -11.39 -10.06 24.95
C PRO A 261 -11.08 -10.87 26.21
N LEU A 262 -10.20 -11.87 26.11
CA LEU A 262 -9.78 -12.65 27.28
C LEU A 262 -9.12 -11.77 28.34
N ILE A 263 -8.20 -10.89 27.91
CA ILE A 263 -7.47 -9.99 28.82
C ILE A 263 -8.45 -8.96 29.42
N ALA A 264 -9.32 -8.37 28.60
CA ALA A 264 -10.32 -7.40 29.06
C ALA A 264 -11.21 -7.99 30.17
N THR A 265 -11.75 -9.19 29.94
CA THR A 265 -12.57 -9.90 30.94
C THR A 265 -11.78 -10.26 32.20
N GLN A 266 -10.53 -10.72 32.07
CA GLN A 266 -9.67 -11.01 33.23
C GLN A 266 -9.34 -9.77 34.07
N GLN A 267 -9.30 -8.60 33.43
CA GLN A 267 -9.11 -7.30 34.09
C GLN A 267 -10.43 -6.72 34.65
N GLY A 268 -11.54 -7.45 34.56
CA GLY A 268 -12.83 -7.07 35.13
C GLY A 268 -13.68 -6.13 34.27
N TRP A 269 -13.31 -5.92 33.00
CA TRP A 269 -14.13 -5.12 32.09
C TRP A 269 -15.30 -5.92 31.53
N SER A 270 -16.45 -5.28 31.34
CA SER A 270 -17.45 -5.80 30.41
C SER A 270 -16.96 -5.62 28.98
N LEU A 271 -17.20 -6.60 28.11
CA LEU A 271 -16.77 -6.50 26.71
C LEU A 271 -17.58 -5.42 25.97
N GLU A 272 -18.84 -5.23 26.34
CA GLU A 272 -19.71 -4.22 25.76
C GLU A 272 -19.15 -2.81 26.00
N GLU A 273 -18.69 -2.52 27.22
CA GLU A 273 -18.01 -1.26 27.53
C GLU A 273 -16.68 -1.12 26.77
N ALA A 274 -15.86 -2.17 26.75
CA ALA A 274 -14.55 -2.12 26.08
C ALA A 274 -14.69 -1.86 24.56
N PHE A 275 -15.61 -2.56 23.89
CA PHE A 275 -15.88 -2.35 22.46
C PHE A 275 -16.56 -1.00 22.19
N GLY A 276 -17.46 -0.54 23.06
CA GLY A 276 -18.07 0.78 22.94
C GLY A 276 -17.04 1.92 23.08
N LEU A 277 -16.08 1.79 24.00
CA LEU A 277 -14.98 2.74 24.15
C LEU A 277 -14.04 2.72 22.94
N ALA A 278 -13.73 1.54 22.39
CA ALA A 278 -12.92 1.39 21.17
C ALA A 278 -13.56 2.06 19.95
N ALA A 279 -14.88 1.89 19.75
CA ALA A 279 -15.63 2.56 18.70
C ALA A 279 -15.52 4.09 18.82
N ARG A 280 -15.75 4.62 20.02
CA ARG A 280 -15.65 6.07 20.28
C ARG A 280 -14.22 6.60 20.13
N TYR A 281 -13.22 5.81 20.50
CA TYR A 281 -11.81 6.15 20.30
C TYR A 281 -11.49 6.32 18.82
N THR A 282 -11.75 5.29 18.02
CA THR A 282 -11.49 5.30 16.57
C THR A 282 -12.32 6.37 15.87
N LYS A 283 -13.56 6.64 16.31
CA LYS A 283 -14.36 7.74 15.78
C LYS A 283 -13.68 9.09 15.97
N ARG A 284 -13.09 9.37 17.14
CA ARG A 284 -12.35 10.62 17.38
C ARG A 284 -11.09 10.74 16.53
N VAL A 285 -10.42 9.63 16.21
CA VAL A 285 -9.23 9.63 15.33
C VAL A 285 -9.55 10.21 13.96
N THR A 286 -10.78 10.00 13.45
CA THR A 286 -11.22 10.56 12.17
C THR A 286 -11.25 12.11 12.14
N PHE A 287 -11.14 12.78 13.30
CA PHE A 287 -11.06 14.25 13.42
C PHE A 287 -9.62 14.77 13.58
N SER A 288 -8.62 13.90 13.43
CA SER A 288 -7.22 14.33 13.36
C SER A 288 -6.92 15.09 12.07
N ASN A 289 -5.72 15.68 12.00
CA ASN A 289 -5.29 16.41 10.81
C ASN A 289 -4.82 15.43 9.73
N TYR A 290 -5.33 15.60 8.50
CA TYR A 290 -4.93 14.84 7.32
C TYR A 290 -4.49 15.79 6.21
N ASP A 291 -3.30 15.55 5.66
CA ASP A 291 -2.63 16.47 4.72
C ASP A 291 -3.29 16.49 3.33
N TRP A 292 -3.72 15.32 2.85
CA TRP A 292 -4.28 15.15 1.50
C TRP A 292 -5.78 15.43 1.46
N GLU A 293 -6.21 16.20 0.47
CA GLU A 293 -7.64 16.51 0.27
C GLU A 293 -8.46 15.25 0.01
N VAL A 294 -7.99 14.36 -0.88
CA VAL A 294 -8.65 13.07 -1.15
C VAL A 294 -8.88 12.26 0.13
N SER A 295 -7.93 12.27 1.07
CA SER A 295 -8.08 11.62 2.37
C SER A 295 -9.11 12.32 3.24
N ARG A 296 -9.07 13.66 3.34
CA ARG A 296 -10.07 14.42 4.11
C ARG A 296 -11.49 14.17 3.61
N ASP A 297 -11.69 14.16 2.31
CA ASP A 297 -13.00 13.98 1.69
C ASP A 297 -13.57 12.59 1.96
N VAL A 298 -12.78 11.54 1.74
CA VAL A 298 -13.24 10.17 1.99
C VAL A 298 -13.43 9.88 3.48
N ILE A 299 -12.58 10.42 4.36
CA ILE A 299 -12.73 10.27 5.81
C ILE A 299 -13.99 11.01 6.28
N GLN A 300 -14.26 12.19 5.74
CA GLN A 300 -15.48 12.93 6.04
C GLN A 300 -16.73 12.18 5.58
N LYS A 301 -16.69 11.54 4.39
CA LYS A 301 -17.78 10.72 3.85
C LYS A 301 -18.02 9.48 4.69
N ASN A 302 -16.98 8.67 4.90
CA ASN A 302 -17.13 7.30 5.41
C ASN A 302 -17.04 7.23 6.93
N ARG A 303 -16.22 8.09 7.55
CA ARG A 303 -15.89 8.07 8.99
C ARG A 303 -15.56 6.65 9.49
N ARG A 304 -14.86 5.88 8.65
CA ARG A 304 -14.58 4.45 8.86
C ARG A 304 -13.82 4.21 10.17
N ILE A 305 -14.25 3.17 10.87
CA ILE A 305 -13.60 2.66 12.09
C ILE A 305 -13.34 1.16 11.94
N GLY A 306 -12.21 0.69 12.49
CA GLY A 306 -11.82 -0.71 12.51
C GLY A 306 -11.56 -1.17 13.94
N VAL A 307 -12.63 -1.56 14.66
CA VAL A 307 -12.49 -2.16 15.99
C VAL A 307 -12.13 -3.64 15.81
N SER A 308 -10.83 -3.93 15.88
CA SER A 308 -10.27 -5.26 15.72
C SER A 308 -10.37 -6.07 17.01
N MET A 309 -10.45 -7.39 16.85
CA MET A 309 -10.44 -8.35 17.94
C MET A 309 -9.28 -9.32 17.76
N SER A 310 -8.49 -9.48 18.82
CA SER A 310 -7.28 -10.30 18.83
C SER A 310 -7.26 -11.24 20.03
N GLY A 311 -6.35 -12.21 20.04
CA GLY A 311 -6.38 -13.31 21.01
C GLY A 311 -7.65 -14.16 20.90
N ILE A 312 -8.25 -14.22 19.71
CA ILE A 312 -9.55 -14.88 19.46
C ILE A 312 -9.51 -16.36 19.86
N GLN A 313 -8.44 -17.09 19.51
CA GLN A 313 -8.34 -18.51 19.82
C GLN A 313 -8.26 -18.77 21.33
N ASP A 314 -7.46 -18.00 22.06
CA ASP A 314 -7.32 -18.11 23.52
C ASP A 314 -8.64 -17.79 24.22
N TRP A 315 -9.31 -16.72 23.77
CA TRP A 315 -10.59 -16.30 24.31
C TRP A 315 -11.67 -17.35 24.08
N ILE A 316 -11.80 -17.85 22.85
CA ILE A 316 -12.80 -18.86 22.49
C ILE A 316 -12.56 -20.14 23.30
N LEU A 317 -11.32 -20.64 23.34
CA LEU A 317 -10.99 -21.86 24.04
C LEU A 317 -11.26 -21.75 25.55
N THR A 318 -10.86 -20.64 26.17
CA THR A 318 -11.00 -20.45 27.62
C THR A 318 -12.46 -20.19 28.03
N THR A 319 -13.22 -19.48 27.19
CA THR A 319 -14.59 -19.06 27.53
C THR A 319 -15.63 -20.13 27.18
N PHE A 320 -15.48 -20.81 26.03
CA PHE A 320 -16.49 -21.73 25.51
C PHE A 320 -16.08 -23.21 25.61
N GLY A 321 -14.79 -23.48 25.85
CA GLY A 321 -14.25 -24.83 26.09
C GLY A 321 -13.87 -25.62 24.83
N ASN A 322 -14.02 -25.02 23.64
CA ASN A 322 -13.72 -25.65 22.34
C ASN A 322 -13.37 -24.59 21.30
N ARG A 323 -12.83 -25.00 20.15
CA ARG A 323 -12.65 -24.12 18.97
C ARG A 323 -14.01 -23.75 18.36
N VAL A 324 -14.05 -22.68 17.55
CA VAL A 324 -15.28 -22.22 16.90
C VAL A 324 -15.86 -23.25 15.92
N VAL A 325 -15.01 -23.97 15.17
CA VAL A 325 -15.43 -25.08 14.31
C VAL A 325 -15.51 -26.36 15.14
N THR A 326 -16.71 -26.90 15.30
CA THR A 326 -16.98 -28.10 16.10
C THR A 326 -17.09 -29.37 15.26
N GLY A 327 -17.30 -29.23 13.94
CA GLY A 327 -17.38 -30.34 13.01
C GLY A 327 -17.56 -29.86 11.57
N PHE A 328 -17.82 -30.79 10.66
CA PHE A 328 -18.15 -30.53 9.26
C PHE A 328 -19.35 -31.39 8.86
N GLU A 329 -20.17 -30.86 7.96
CA GLU A 329 -21.27 -31.58 7.33
C GLU A 329 -21.20 -31.46 5.80
N PRO A 330 -21.58 -32.50 5.05
CA PRO A 330 -21.66 -32.39 3.60
C PRO A 330 -22.77 -31.40 3.22
N THR A 331 -22.48 -30.53 2.26
CA THR A 331 -23.46 -29.65 1.60
C THR A 331 -23.19 -29.64 0.10
N THR A 332 -24.07 -29.03 -0.67
CA THR A 332 -23.95 -28.94 -2.12
C THR A 332 -23.60 -27.51 -2.49
N ASP A 333 -22.55 -27.34 -3.30
CA ASP A 333 -22.24 -26.06 -3.91
C ASP A 333 -23.43 -25.62 -4.79
N PRO A 334 -24.00 -24.43 -4.57
CA PRO A 334 -25.24 -24.03 -5.23
C PRO A 334 -25.06 -23.75 -6.74
N GLU A 335 -23.83 -23.57 -7.23
CA GLU A 335 -23.54 -23.27 -8.64
C GLU A 335 -23.08 -24.51 -9.42
N THR A 336 -22.17 -25.30 -8.85
CA THR A 336 -21.58 -26.48 -9.51
C THR A 336 -22.33 -27.77 -9.21
N GLY A 337 -23.09 -27.81 -8.11
CA GLY A 337 -23.72 -29.04 -7.62
C GLY A 337 -22.75 -30.03 -6.97
N GLU A 338 -21.47 -29.67 -6.82
CA GLU A 338 -20.48 -30.53 -6.17
C GLU A 338 -20.73 -30.64 -4.66
N ILE A 339 -20.40 -31.80 -4.08
CA ILE A 339 -20.49 -32.00 -2.64
C ILE A 339 -19.25 -31.40 -1.97
N VAL A 340 -19.46 -30.42 -1.09
CA VAL A 340 -18.42 -29.74 -0.32
C VAL A 340 -18.65 -29.92 1.19
N GLN A 341 -17.61 -29.70 2.00
CA GLN A 341 -17.70 -29.82 3.46
C GLN A 341 -17.95 -28.45 4.08
N LYS A 342 -19.13 -28.25 4.64
CA LYS A 342 -19.50 -27.02 5.35
C LYS A 342 -19.05 -27.11 6.82
N PRO A 343 -18.35 -26.11 7.36
CA PRO A 343 -18.01 -26.09 8.79
C PRO A 343 -19.28 -25.89 9.64
N ILE A 344 -19.35 -26.62 10.75
CA ILE A 344 -20.34 -26.43 11.80
C ILE A 344 -19.72 -25.52 12.86
N TYR A 345 -20.32 -24.36 13.10
CA TYR A 345 -19.86 -23.39 14.09
C TYR A 345 -20.61 -23.52 15.41
N ASP A 346 -19.90 -23.32 16.52
CA ASP A 346 -20.49 -23.19 17.85
C ASP A 346 -21.38 -21.94 17.93
N GLN A 347 -22.70 -22.15 18.03
CA GLN A 347 -23.67 -21.04 18.00
C GLN A 347 -23.51 -20.07 19.16
N ARG A 348 -22.99 -20.53 20.31
CA ARG A 348 -22.71 -19.65 21.47
C ARG A 348 -21.64 -18.61 21.14
N VAL A 349 -20.65 -19.02 20.34
CA VAL A 349 -19.58 -18.12 19.88
C VAL A 349 -20.12 -17.16 18.82
N VAL A 350 -20.92 -17.67 17.86
CA VAL A 350 -21.55 -16.85 16.81
C VAL A 350 -22.41 -15.75 17.41
N GLU A 351 -23.30 -16.10 18.34
CA GLU A 351 -24.16 -15.15 19.06
C GLU A 351 -23.33 -14.08 19.79
N LYS A 352 -22.25 -14.49 20.49
CA LYS A 352 -21.43 -13.51 21.21
C LYS A 352 -20.71 -12.53 20.28
N PHE A 353 -20.22 -12.98 19.12
CA PHE A 353 -19.62 -12.08 18.13
C PHE A 353 -20.67 -11.10 17.55
N ASP A 354 -21.90 -11.56 17.32
CA ASP A 354 -23.00 -10.71 16.84
C ASP A 354 -23.37 -9.62 17.85
N ASP A 355 -23.43 -9.95 19.13
CA ASP A 355 -23.68 -8.98 20.22
C ASP A 355 -22.58 -7.90 20.30
N LEU A 356 -21.31 -8.29 20.19
CA LEU A 356 -20.18 -7.34 20.20
C LEU A 356 -20.19 -6.44 18.96
N TYR A 357 -20.51 -6.98 17.79
CA TYR A 357 -20.69 -6.18 16.58
C TYR A 357 -21.81 -5.14 16.76
N LYS A 358 -22.98 -5.55 17.26
CA LYS A 358 -24.11 -4.64 17.54
C LYS A 358 -23.72 -3.55 18.55
N THR A 359 -22.90 -3.89 19.55
CA THR A 359 -22.38 -2.94 20.52
C THR A 359 -21.53 -1.84 19.86
N VAL A 360 -20.63 -2.22 18.93
CA VAL A 360 -19.84 -1.25 18.16
C VAL A 360 -20.74 -0.35 17.32
N ILE A 361 -21.72 -0.93 16.61
CA ILE A 361 -22.67 -0.18 15.79
C ILE A 361 -23.49 0.80 16.64
N GLU A 362 -23.92 0.41 17.83
CA GLU A 362 -24.66 1.30 18.72
C GLU A 362 -23.80 2.42 19.29
N ALA A 363 -22.52 2.16 19.57
CA ALA A 363 -21.59 3.15 20.09
C ALA A 363 -21.05 4.14 19.04
N ASP A 364 -21.12 3.81 17.74
CA ASP A 364 -20.71 4.68 16.63
C ASP A 364 -21.82 5.64 16.16
N LYS A 365 -23.08 5.39 16.55
CA LYS A 365 -24.20 6.34 16.36
C LYS A 365 -24.01 7.60 17.20
#